data_AF-A0A0E0K1L3-F1
#
_entry.id   AF-A0A0E0K1L3-F1
#
_cell.length_a   1.000
_cell.length_b   1.000
_cell.length_c   1.000
_cell.angle_alpha   90.00
_cell.angle_beta   90.00
_cell.angle_gamma   90.00
#
_symmetry.space_group_name_H-M   'P 1'
#
loop_
_entity.id
_entity.type
_entity.pdbx_description
1 polymer ?
#
loop_
_entity_poly.entity_id
_entity_poly.type
_entity_poly.pdbx_seq_one_letter_code
_entity_poly.pdbx_strand_id
1 'polypeptide(L)'
;MGVAAAAGRLLAAVDWEREAYPAYRDFFALPLFAVFFLVVRYLLDRFVFEWIGRKLIFGKEKVDYEKEETRKKIRKFKESAWKCVYFLSGEILSLSVTYNEPWFTNTKYFWVGPGDQVWPDQKIKWKLKAVYMYAAGFYTYSIFALMFWETRRSDFGVSMSHHVATVVLIVLSYVFRFARVGSVVLAIHDASDVFLEVGKMAKYSHCDLLANVAFLLFVVSWVLLRLTYFPFWILRSTSYEVLLTLDKKKHNFDGPIYYYVFNSLLFSLLVLHIYWWVLIYRMLVRQIKTRNVGDDVRSDSEGEDEHED
;
A
#
# COMPACT_ATOMS: atom_id res chain seq x y z
N MET A 1 -21.46 -15.88 26.31
CA MET A 1 -21.57 -15.50 24.88
C MET A 1 -20.27 -14.81 24.49
N GLY A 2 -19.48 -15.41 23.59
CA GLY A 2 -18.13 -14.93 23.29
C GLY A 2 -18.10 -13.58 22.60
N VAL A 3 -17.08 -12.77 22.91
CA VAL A 3 -16.84 -11.44 22.32
C VAL A 3 -16.87 -11.48 20.79
N ALA A 4 -16.37 -12.54 20.17
CA ALA A 4 -16.41 -12.74 18.72
C ALA A 4 -17.83 -12.88 18.16
N ALA A 5 -18.73 -13.57 18.86
CA ALA A 5 -20.13 -13.73 18.45
C ALA A 5 -20.95 -12.45 18.64
N ALA A 6 -20.59 -11.63 19.63
CA ALA A 6 -21.17 -10.30 19.81
C ALA A 6 -20.67 -9.31 18.75
N ALA A 7 -19.37 -9.32 18.46
CA ALA A 7 -18.76 -8.53 17.39
C ALA A 7 -19.33 -8.90 16.01
N GLY A 8 -19.50 -10.20 15.73
CA GLY A 8 -20.10 -10.67 14.47
C GLY A 8 -21.53 -10.18 14.28
N ARG A 9 -22.36 -10.16 15.34
CA ARG A 9 -23.72 -9.60 15.27
C ARG A 9 -23.74 -8.10 15.10
N LEU A 10 -22.84 -7.38 15.77
CA LEU A 10 -22.69 -5.93 15.60
C LEU A 10 -22.26 -5.57 14.17
N LEU A 11 -21.29 -6.29 13.62
CA LEU A 11 -20.82 -6.09 12.23
C LEU A 11 -21.90 -6.42 11.20
N ALA A 12 -22.72 -7.44 11.45
CA ALA A 12 -23.85 -7.80 10.60
C ALA A 12 -25.02 -6.81 10.68
N ALA A 13 -25.14 -6.06 11.78
CA ALA A 13 -26.16 -5.03 11.96
C ALA A 13 -25.80 -3.70 11.28
N VAL A 14 -24.54 -3.51 10.86
CA VAL A 14 -24.11 -2.32 10.12
C VAL A 14 -24.54 -2.43 8.66
N ASP A 15 -25.30 -1.46 8.18
CA ASP A 15 -25.60 -1.32 6.76
C ASP A 15 -24.37 -0.75 6.01
N TRP A 16 -23.55 -1.66 5.49
CA TRP A 16 -22.32 -1.36 4.78
C TRP A 16 -22.52 -0.70 3.40
N GLU A 17 -23.72 -0.85 2.83
CA GLU A 17 -24.10 -0.25 1.54
C GLU A 17 -24.64 1.17 1.69
N ARG A 18 -24.93 1.60 2.93
CA ARG A 18 -25.37 2.96 3.23
C ARG A 18 -24.40 3.99 2.65
N GLU A 19 -24.96 4.98 1.97
CA GLU A 19 -24.21 6.11 1.41
C GLU A 19 -24.33 7.37 2.29
N ALA A 20 -23.21 8.04 2.51
CA ALA A 20 -23.15 9.33 3.19
C ALA A 20 -22.03 10.20 2.60
N TYR A 21 -22.16 11.51 2.73
CA TYR A 21 -21.05 12.41 2.41
C TYR A 21 -19.85 12.15 3.33
N PRO A 22 -18.61 12.35 2.84
CA PRO A 22 -17.44 12.37 3.71
C PRO A 22 -17.63 13.40 4.83
N ALA A 23 -17.35 13.02 6.07
CA ALA A 23 -17.44 13.91 7.21
C ALA A 23 -16.08 13.97 7.93
N TYR A 24 -15.69 15.14 8.42
CA TYR A 24 -14.44 15.29 9.18
C TYR A 24 -14.38 14.39 10.42
N ARG A 25 -15.54 14.05 10.98
CA ARG A 25 -15.66 13.11 12.13
C ARG A 25 -15.20 11.70 11.79
N ASP A 26 -15.23 11.31 10.51
CA ASP A 26 -14.78 9.98 10.08
C ASP A 26 -13.27 9.81 10.37
N PHE A 27 -12.49 10.90 10.34
CA PHE A 27 -11.07 10.88 10.68
C PHE A 27 -10.76 10.61 12.16
N PHE A 28 -11.74 10.65 13.06
CA PHE A 28 -11.53 10.19 14.44
C PHE A 28 -11.22 8.69 14.54
N ALA A 29 -11.48 7.93 13.47
CA ALA A 29 -11.04 6.54 13.37
C ALA A 29 -9.52 6.41 13.11
N LEU A 30 -8.83 7.44 12.60
CA LEU A 30 -7.42 7.33 12.22
C LEU A 30 -6.49 6.98 13.38
N PRO A 31 -6.55 7.66 14.55
CA PRO A 31 -5.68 7.29 15.68
C PRO A 31 -5.98 5.87 16.17
N LEU A 32 -7.23 5.43 16.11
CA LEU A 32 -7.63 4.07 16.49
C LEU A 32 -6.99 3.04 15.56
N PHE A 33 -7.04 3.25 14.24
CA PHE A 33 -6.38 2.37 13.28
C PHE A 33 -4.86 2.40 13.42
N ALA A 34 -4.24 3.56 13.61
CA ALA A 34 -2.79 3.66 13.82
C ALA A 34 -2.32 2.88 15.05
N VAL A 35 -3.03 3.02 16.18
CA VAL A 35 -2.76 2.23 17.40
C VAL A 35 -3.05 0.74 17.17
N PHE A 36 -4.13 0.40 16.46
CA PHE A 36 -4.44 -0.97 16.09
C PHE A 36 -3.29 -1.63 15.32
N PHE A 37 -2.74 -0.98 14.28
CA PHE A 37 -1.61 -1.52 13.53
C PHE A 37 -0.36 -1.67 14.38
N LEU A 38 -0.06 -0.71 15.26
CA LEU A 38 1.06 -0.82 16.20
C LEU A 38 0.90 -2.05 17.11
N VAL A 39 -0.29 -2.24 17.71
CA VAL A 39 -0.57 -3.36 18.61
C VAL A 39 -0.51 -4.69 17.85
N VAL A 40 -1.13 -4.79 16.67
CA VAL A 40 -1.11 -6.01 15.87
C VAL A 40 0.31 -6.35 15.43
N ARG A 41 1.11 -5.37 14.98
CA ARG A 41 2.53 -5.60 14.66
C ARG A 41 3.28 -6.12 15.86
N TYR A 42 3.14 -5.49 17.03
CA TYR A 42 3.83 -5.92 18.25
C TYR A 42 3.49 -7.37 18.63
N LEU A 43 2.21 -7.74 18.56
CA LEU A 43 1.76 -9.11 18.87
C LEU A 43 2.28 -10.12 17.84
N LEU A 44 2.14 -9.82 16.54
CA LEU A 44 2.63 -10.71 15.48
C LEU A 44 4.16 -10.85 15.53
N ASP A 45 4.89 -9.76 15.76
CA ASP A 45 6.33 -9.76 15.90
C ASP A 45 6.80 -10.70 17.01
N ARG A 46 6.15 -10.65 18.18
CA ARG A 46 6.54 -11.40 19.36
C ARG A 46 6.13 -12.87 19.31
N PHE A 47 4.92 -13.15 18.83
CA PHE A 47 4.33 -14.49 18.92
C PHE A 47 4.40 -15.30 17.63
N VAL A 48 4.49 -14.64 16.47
CA VAL A 48 4.37 -15.31 15.17
C VAL A 48 5.64 -15.15 14.34
N PHE A 49 6.00 -13.92 13.97
CA PHE A 49 7.08 -13.67 13.01
C PHE A 49 8.45 -14.06 13.54
N GLU A 50 8.72 -13.88 14.83
CA GLU A 50 9.98 -14.35 15.43
C GLU A 50 10.09 -15.87 15.40
N TRP A 51 9.02 -16.57 15.76
CA TRP A 51 8.98 -18.03 15.73
C TRP A 51 9.12 -18.58 14.30
N ILE A 52 8.34 -18.04 13.35
CA ILE A 52 8.40 -18.43 11.93
C ILE A 52 9.78 -18.11 11.36
N GLY A 53 10.29 -16.89 11.59
CA GLY A 53 11.57 -16.44 11.06
C GLY A 53 12.73 -17.32 11.53
N ARG A 54 12.80 -17.64 12.83
CA ARG A 54 13.83 -18.56 13.36
C ARG A 54 13.76 -19.93 12.69
N LYS A 55 12.54 -20.47 12.53
CA LYS A 55 12.32 -21.79 11.93
C LYS A 55 12.64 -21.82 10.43
N LEU A 56 12.27 -20.79 9.68
CA LEU A 56 12.47 -20.75 8.22
C LEU A 56 13.89 -20.36 7.82
N ILE A 57 14.54 -19.46 8.56
CA ILE A 57 15.89 -18.99 8.22
C ILE A 57 16.95 -20.02 8.66
N PHE A 58 16.83 -20.58 9.86
CA PHE A 58 17.88 -21.42 10.46
C PHE A 58 17.51 -22.90 10.59
N GLY A 59 16.26 -23.28 10.31
CA GLY A 59 15.83 -24.67 10.33
C GLY A 59 16.06 -25.35 11.70
N LYS A 60 16.90 -26.39 11.70
CA LYS A 60 17.32 -27.14 12.91
C LYS A 60 18.77 -26.88 13.31
N GLU A 61 19.48 -25.97 12.63
CA GLU A 61 20.88 -25.71 12.93
C GLU A 61 21.02 -25.02 14.29
N LYS A 62 22.09 -25.38 15.03
CA LYS A 62 22.48 -24.64 16.24
C LYS A 62 23.12 -23.33 15.81
N VAL A 63 22.33 -22.28 15.80
CA VAL A 63 22.79 -20.93 15.44
C VAL A 63 22.93 -20.08 16.69
N ASP A 64 24.01 -19.32 16.74
CA ASP A 64 24.17 -18.27 17.74
C ASP A 64 23.25 -17.08 17.40
N TYR A 65 22.20 -16.92 18.21
CA TYR A 65 21.22 -15.85 18.08
C TYR A 65 21.72 -14.51 18.62
N GLU A 66 22.89 -14.48 19.26
CA GLU A 66 23.52 -13.26 19.73
C GLU A 66 24.38 -12.58 18.66
N LYS A 67 24.81 -13.33 17.64
CA LYS A 67 25.51 -12.76 16.48
C LYS A 67 24.68 -11.68 15.81
N GLU A 68 25.27 -10.50 15.63
CA GLU A 68 24.57 -9.33 15.10
C GLU A 68 23.97 -9.57 13.71
N GLU A 69 24.67 -10.31 12.86
CA GLU A 69 24.22 -10.71 11.52
C GLU A 69 22.92 -11.53 11.57
N THR A 70 22.82 -12.47 12.52
CA THR A 70 21.63 -13.30 12.75
C THR A 70 20.45 -12.44 13.17
N ARG A 71 20.66 -11.50 14.10
CA ARG A 71 19.63 -10.55 14.56
C ARG A 71 19.16 -9.62 13.43
N LYS A 72 20.09 -9.11 12.61
CA LYS A 72 19.79 -8.29 11.42
C LYS A 72 18.91 -9.06 10.43
N LYS A 73 19.22 -10.32 10.12
CA LYS A 73 18.40 -11.17 9.22
C LYS A 73 16.99 -11.40 9.75
N ILE A 74 16.84 -11.77 11.03
CA ILE A 74 15.52 -11.95 11.66
C ILE A 74 14.72 -10.64 11.62
N ARG A 75 15.35 -9.50 11.94
CA ARG A 75 14.68 -8.19 11.90
C ARG A 75 14.16 -7.86 10.50
N LYS A 76 15.00 -8.00 9.47
CA LYS A 76 14.62 -7.76 8.06
C LYS A 76 13.48 -8.71 7.64
N PHE A 77 13.48 -9.97 8.07
CA PHE A 77 12.37 -10.90 7.84
C PHE A 77 11.08 -10.44 8.51
N LYS A 78 11.12 -10.06 9.79
CA LYS A 78 9.94 -9.59 10.54
C LYS A 78 9.34 -8.32 9.93
N GLU A 79 10.18 -7.37 9.52
CA GLU A 79 9.75 -6.17 8.80
C GLU A 79 9.00 -6.53 7.51
N SER A 80 9.54 -7.46 6.71
CA SER A 80 8.87 -7.92 5.49
C SER A 80 7.59 -8.71 5.75
N ALA A 81 7.56 -9.55 6.78
CA ALA A 81 6.37 -10.29 7.17
C ALA A 81 5.23 -9.37 7.60
N TRP A 82 5.53 -8.33 8.38
CA TRP A 82 4.56 -7.31 8.77
C TRP A 82 3.95 -6.61 7.55
N LYS A 83 4.81 -6.12 6.64
CA LYS A 83 4.38 -5.45 5.42
C LYS A 83 3.54 -6.38 4.53
N CYS A 84 3.95 -7.64 4.39
CA CYS A 84 3.19 -8.65 3.65
C CYS A 84 1.78 -8.87 4.23
N VAL A 85 1.64 -8.97 5.57
CA VAL A 85 0.34 -9.14 6.22
C VAL A 85 -0.56 -7.93 5.97
N TYR A 86 -0.01 -6.71 6.08
CA TYR A 86 -0.76 -5.51 5.75
C TYR A 86 -1.20 -5.50 4.28
N PHE A 87 -0.26 -5.58 3.32
CA PHE A 87 -0.60 -5.47 1.90
C PHE A 87 -1.61 -6.54 1.46
N LEU A 88 -1.47 -7.77 1.97
CA LEU A 88 -2.44 -8.83 1.67
C LEU A 88 -3.83 -8.52 2.24
N SER A 89 -3.91 -8.06 3.48
CA SER A 89 -5.20 -7.73 4.10
C SER A 89 -5.83 -6.47 3.50
N GLY A 90 -5.02 -5.45 3.17
CA GLY A 90 -5.42 -4.26 2.43
C GLY A 90 -5.95 -4.58 1.04
N GLU A 91 -5.28 -5.48 0.31
CA GLU A 91 -5.71 -5.94 -1.01
C GLU A 91 -7.03 -6.71 -0.94
N ILE A 92 -7.16 -7.67 -0.02
CA ILE A 92 -8.40 -8.43 0.19
C ILE A 92 -9.56 -7.47 0.51
N LEU A 93 -9.34 -6.51 1.41
CA LEU A 93 -10.36 -5.52 1.77
C LEU A 93 -10.72 -4.63 0.57
N SER A 94 -9.73 -4.09 -0.14
CA SER A 94 -9.94 -3.20 -1.30
C SER A 94 -10.71 -3.89 -2.41
N LEU A 95 -10.35 -5.13 -2.74
CA LEU A 95 -11.09 -5.95 -3.72
C LEU A 95 -12.49 -6.28 -3.22
N SER A 96 -12.67 -6.68 -1.95
CA SER A 96 -13.99 -7.04 -1.42
C SER A 96 -15.01 -5.90 -1.49
N VAL A 97 -14.57 -4.66 -1.28
CA VAL A 97 -15.46 -3.49 -1.32
C VAL A 97 -15.64 -2.90 -2.71
N THR A 98 -14.67 -3.11 -3.61
CA THR A 98 -14.64 -2.47 -4.94
C THR A 98 -15.11 -3.40 -6.05
N TYR A 99 -14.89 -4.72 -5.96
CA TYR A 99 -15.11 -5.67 -7.06
C TYR A 99 -16.53 -5.64 -7.64
N ASN A 100 -17.54 -5.53 -6.78
CA ASN A 100 -18.95 -5.49 -7.19
C ASN A 100 -19.44 -4.08 -7.56
N GLU A 101 -18.57 -3.07 -7.53
CA GLU A 101 -18.95 -1.70 -7.81
C GLU A 101 -18.79 -1.37 -9.31
N PRO A 102 -19.68 -0.54 -9.89
CA PRO A 102 -19.64 -0.24 -11.34
C PRO A 102 -18.31 0.37 -11.81
N TRP A 103 -17.63 1.09 -10.93
CA TRP A 103 -16.38 1.75 -11.25
C TRP A 103 -15.15 0.83 -11.28
N PHE A 104 -15.29 -0.43 -10.85
CA PHE A 104 -14.22 -1.42 -10.98
C PHE A 104 -13.95 -1.78 -12.44
N THR A 105 -14.99 -1.77 -13.28
CA THR A 105 -14.90 -2.14 -14.70
C THR A 105 -14.93 -0.94 -15.64
N ASN A 106 -15.58 0.15 -15.26
CA ASN A 106 -15.72 1.32 -16.11
C ASN A 106 -15.42 2.62 -15.36
N THR A 107 -14.37 3.30 -15.81
CA THR A 107 -13.81 4.52 -15.20
C THR A 107 -14.78 5.70 -15.23
N LYS A 108 -15.79 5.71 -16.12
CA LYS A 108 -16.85 6.74 -16.10
C LYS A 108 -17.58 6.80 -14.76
N TYR A 109 -17.75 5.67 -14.08
CA TYR A 109 -18.46 5.59 -12.80
C TYR A 109 -17.62 6.05 -11.60
N PHE A 110 -16.35 6.42 -11.82
CA PHE A 110 -15.63 7.25 -10.87
C PHE A 110 -16.34 8.59 -10.67
N TRP A 111 -16.85 9.18 -11.75
CA TRP A 111 -17.37 10.55 -11.78
C TRP A 111 -18.89 10.63 -11.71
N VAL A 112 -19.58 9.56 -12.13
CA VAL A 112 -21.05 9.50 -12.17
C VAL A 112 -21.55 8.38 -11.27
N GLY A 113 -22.54 8.67 -10.43
CA GLY A 113 -23.20 7.70 -9.56
C GLY A 113 -24.70 7.55 -9.86
N PRO A 114 -25.42 6.77 -9.05
CA PRO A 114 -26.87 6.65 -9.14
C PRO A 114 -27.58 8.01 -8.92
N GLY A 115 -28.70 8.21 -9.59
CA GLY A 115 -29.48 9.45 -9.51
C GLY A 115 -28.78 10.64 -10.18
N ASP A 116 -28.68 11.74 -9.46
CA ASP A 116 -28.05 13.01 -9.88
C ASP A 116 -26.61 13.17 -9.35
N GLN A 117 -26.02 12.11 -8.77
CA GLN A 117 -24.66 12.17 -8.23
C GLN A 117 -23.62 12.31 -9.34
N VAL A 118 -23.02 13.50 -9.44
CA VAL A 118 -21.89 13.81 -10.32
C VAL A 118 -20.80 14.46 -9.48
N TRP A 119 -19.55 14.02 -9.66
CA TRP A 119 -18.42 14.62 -8.95
C TRP A 119 -18.38 16.15 -9.18
N PRO A 120 -18.18 16.97 -8.12
CA PRO A 120 -17.82 16.61 -6.76
C PRO A 120 -18.99 16.26 -5.83
N ASP A 121 -20.26 16.26 -6.25
CA ASP A 121 -21.43 16.00 -5.40
C ASP A 121 -21.76 14.51 -5.22
N GLN A 122 -20.76 13.70 -4.89
CA GLN A 122 -20.90 12.26 -4.70
C GLN A 122 -20.87 11.84 -3.22
N LYS A 123 -21.66 10.83 -2.89
CA LYS A 123 -21.63 10.14 -1.59
C LYS A 123 -20.68 8.93 -1.65
N ILE A 124 -20.25 8.51 -0.47
CA ILE A 124 -19.36 7.36 -0.27
C ILE A 124 -20.10 6.31 0.56
N LYS A 125 -20.03 5.04 0.12
CA LYS A 125 -20.53 3.90 0.89
C LYS A 125 -19.72 3.68 2.16
N TRP A 126 -20.36 3.23 3.23
CA TRP A 126 -19.71 3.02 4.53
C TRP A 126 -18.56 2.01 4.46
N LYS A 127 -18.70 0.93 3.67
CA LYS A 127 -17.60 -0.01 3.43
C LYS A 127 -16.36 0.64 2.84
N LEU A 128 -16.54 1.59 1.92
CA LEU A 128 -15.43 2.31 1.30
C LEU A 128 -14.82 3.32 2.26
N LYS A 129 -15.62 3.98 3.11
CA LYS A 129 -15.11 4.82 4.20
C LYS A 129 -14.21 4.02 5.13
N ALA A 130 -14.61 2.80 5.51
CA ALA A 130 -13.83 1.94 6.39
C ALA A 130 -12.47 1.56 5.76
N VAL A 131 -12.44 1.17 4.48
CA VAL A 131 -11.18 0.88 3.77
C VAL A 131 -10.27 2.09 3.70
N TYR A 132 -10.82 3.29 3.48
CA TYR A 132 -10.05 4.53 3.52
C TYR A 132 -9.42 4.80 4.89
N MET A 133 -10.17 4.64 5.97
CA MET A 133 -9.65 4.84 7.33
C MET A 133 -8.62 3.78 7.70
N TYR A 134 -8.82 2.53 7.26
CA TYR A 134 -7.86 1.45 7.40
C TYR A 134 -6.53 1.78 6.70
N ALA A 135 -6.57 2.14 5.42
CA ALA A 135 -5.37 2.51 4.66
C ALA A 135 -4.69 3.75 5.23
N ALA A 136 -5.42 4.82 5.48
CA ALA A 136 -4.88 6.05 6.07
C ALA A 136 -4.24 5.80 7.45
N GLY A 137 -4.88 4.97 8.28
CA GLY A 137 -4.34 4.58 9.59
C GLY A 137 -3.03 3.83 9.47
N PHE A 138 -2.91 2.89 8.52
CA PHE A 138 -1.67 2.17 8.27
C PHE A 138 -0.57 3.10 7.78
N TYR A 139 -0.82 3.90 6.74
CA TYR A 139 0.24 4.76 6.19
C TYR A 139 0.68 5.84 7.19
N THR A 140 -0.24 6.34 8.03
CA THR A 140 0.11 7.22 9.15
C THR A 140 1.00 6.51 10.16
N TYR A 141 0.62 5.30 10.58
CA TYR A 141 1.45 4.44 11.44
C TYR A 141 2.83 4.18 10.81
N SER A 142 2.89 3.88 9.52
CA SER A 142 4.11 3.54 8.79
C SER A 142 5.08 4.72 8.70
N ILE A 143 4.62 5.97 8.68
CA ILE A 143 5.50 7.14 8.81
C ILE A 143 6.25 7.12 10.15
N PHE A 144 5.53 6.90 11.27
CA PHE A 144 6.15 6.79 12.59
C PHE A 144 7.08 5.58 12.68
N ALA A 145 6.66 4.45 12.11
CA ALA A 145 7.48 3.24 12.07
C ALA A 145 8.77 3.48 11.27
N LEU A 146 8.71 4.11 10.11
CA LEU A 146 9.90 4.44 9.31
C LEU A 146 10.83 5.42 10.03
N MET A 147 10.28 6.37 10.77
CA MET A 147 11.07 7.39 11.48
C MET A 147 11.81 6.82 12.70
N PHE A 148 11.22 5.86 13.42
CA PHE A 148 11.73 5.43 14.73
C PHE A 148 12.02 3.93 14.88
N TRP A 149 11.44 3.06 14.06
CA TRP A 149 11.48 1.61 14.26
C TRP A 149 12.17 0.87 13.10
N GLU A 150 11.83 1.18 11.85
CA GLU A 150 12.29 0.43 10.69
C GLU A 150 13.75 0.72 10.33
N THR A 151 14.41 -0.28 9.75
CA THR A 151 15.79 -0.15 9.28
C THR A 151 15.88 0.90 8.17
N ARG A 152 16.68 1.95 8.39
CA ARG A 152 16.95 3.01 7.40
C ARG A 152 17.80 2.45 6.26
N ARG A 153 17.32 2.59 5.02
CA ARG A 153 18.01 2.18 3.79
C ARG A 153 18.41 3.41 2.96
N SER A 154 19.23 3.22 1.93
CA SER A 154 19.69 4.29 1.03
C SER A 154 18.56 5.06 0.33
N ASP A 155 17.41 4.42 0.09
CA ASP A 155 16.22 5.04 -0.49
C ASP A 155 15.26 5.62 0.55
N PHE A 156 15.68 5.77 1.82
CA PHE A 156 14.83 6.24 2.91
C PHE A 156 14.11 7.55 2.61
N GLY A 157 14.82 8.55 2.07
CA GLY A 157 14.22 9.85 1.76
C GLY A 157 13.10 9.78 0.71
N VAL A 158 13.29 8.94 -0.32
CA VAL A 158 12.29 8.71 -1.37
C VAL A 158 11.11 7.92 -0.81
N SER A 159 11.38 6.88 -0.02
CA SER A 159 10.36 6.08 0.66
C SER A 159 9.52 6.92 1.64
N MET A 160 10.15 7.76 2.46
CA MET A 160 9.45 8.65 3.38
C MET A 160 8.58 9.66 2.62
N SER A 161 9.14 10.28 1.58
CA SER A 161 8.40 11.23 0.73
C SER A 161 7.17 10.57 0.10
N HIS A 162 7.30 9.32 -0.35
CA HIS A 162 6.17 8.54 -0.83
C HIS A 162 5.12 8.29 0.24
N HIS A 163 5.49 7.86 1.46
CA HIS A 163 4.51 7.61 2.52
C HIS A 163 3.74 8.88 2.88
N VAL A 164 4.43 10.02 2.97
CA VAL A 164 3.80 11.33 3.18
C VAL A 164 2.85 11.65 2.02
N ALA A 165 3.30 11.51 0.77
CA ALA A 165 2.46 11.74 -0.41
C ALA A 165 1.23 10.83 -0.44
N THR A 166 1.37 9.56 -0.05
CA THR A 166 0.26 8.59 0.02
C THR A 166 -0.74 8.97 1.10
N VAL A 167 -0.32 9.34 2.31
CA VAL A 167 -1.24 9.84 3.36
C VAL A 167 -1.99 11.08 2.87
N VAL A 168 -1.28 12.04 2.27
CA VAL A 168 -1.88 13.25 1.69
C VAL A 168 -2.88 12.89 0.59
N LEU A 169 -2.53 11.97 -0.32
CA LEU A 169 -3.43 11.49 -1.37
C LEU A 169 -4.68 10.83 -0.81
N ILE A 170 -4.57 9.98 0.22
CA ILE A 170 -5.74 9.32 0.82
C ILE A 170 -6.64 10.35 1.51
N VAL A 171 -6.07 11.27 2.29
CA VAL A 171 -6.85 12.30 2.99
C VAL A 171 -7.51 13.26 1.99
N LEU A 172 -6.77 13.78 1.02
CA LEU A 172 -7.32 14.72 0.04
C LEU A 172 -8.31 14.05 -0.91
N SER A 173 -8.07 12.80 -1.34
CA SER A 173 -9.08 12.08 -2.13
C SER A 173 -10.36 11.82 -1.35
N TYR A 174 -10.28 11.62 -0.04
CA TYR A 174 -11.46 11.52 0.82
C TYR A 174 -12.23 12.85 0.90
N VAL A 175 -11.53 13.95 1.21
CA VAL A 175 -12.12 15.29 1.36
C VAL A 175 -12.69 15.80 0.04
N PHE A 176 -11.96 15.65 -1.06
CA PHE A 176 -12.36 16.06 -2.40
C PHE A 176 -13.25 15.03 -3.12
N ARG A 177 -13.68 13.97 -2.42
CA ARG A 177 -14.64 12.97 -2.91
C ARG A 177 -14.17 12.18 -4.16
N PHE A 178 -12.87 11.99 -4.31
CA PHE A 178 -12.26 11.05 -5.28
C PHE A 178 -12.24 9.59 -4.78
N ALA A 179 -13.08 9.25 -3.80
CA ALA A 179 -12.97 7.99 -3.06
C ALA A 179 -13.03 6.75 -3.96
N ARG A 180 -13.88 6.79 -5.00
CA ARG A 180 -14.05 5.69 -5.97
C ARG A 180 -12.80 5.44 -6.80
N VAL A 181 -12.16 6.50 -7.30
CA VAL A 181 -10.88 6.40 -8.01
C VAL A 181 -9.82 5.89 -7.05
N GLY A 182 -9.72 6.50 -5.87
CA GLY A 182 -8.67 6.16 -4.94
C GLY A 182 -8.80 4.74 -4.37
N SER A 183 -9.99 4.12 -4.37
CA SER A 183 -10.14 2.70 -4.02
C SER A 183 -9.44 1.78 -5.01
N VAL A 184 -9.52 2.09 -6.31
CA VAL A 184 -8.81 1.36 -7.36
C VAL A 184 -7.31 1.67 -7.29
N VAL A 185 -6.93 2.92 -7.01
CA VAL A 185 -5.52 3.29 -6.77
C VAL A 185 -4.95 2.46 -5.61
N LEU A 186 -5.62 2.37 -4.47
CA LEU A 186 -5.13 1.55 -3.35
C LEU A 186 -4.91 0.07 -3.77
N ALA A 187 -5.90 -0.55 -4.42
CA ALA A 187 -5.81 -1.95 -4.84
C ALA A 187 -4.64 -2.21 -5.80
N ILE A 188 -4.52 -1.43 -6.88
CA ILE A 188 -3.45 -1.69 -7.87
C ILE A 188 -2.04 -1.46 -7.32
N HIS A 189 -1.90 -0.64 -6.26
CA HIS A 189 -0.60 -0.42 -5.62
C HIS A 189 -0.28 -1.54 -4.65
N ASP A 190 -1.19 -1.88 -3.73
CA ASP A 190 -0.95 -2.88 -2.68
C ASP A 190 -0.72 -4.28 -3.26
N ALA A 191 -1.42 -4.64 -4.35
CA ALA A 191 -1.29 -5.95 -5.01
C ALA A 191 0.17 -6.31 -5.38
N SER A 192 0.93 -5.36 -5.94
CA SER A 192 2.32 -5.64 -6.33
C SER A 192 3.26 -5.82 -5.14
N ASP A 193 3.02 -5.10 -4.04
CA ASP A 193 3.91 -5.11 -2.88
C ASP A 193 3.78 -6.41 -2.06
N VAL A 194 2.66 -7.13 -2.17
CA VAL A 194 2.54 -8.51 -1.65
C VAL A 194 3.64 -9.41 -2.22
N PHE A 195 3.84 -9.40 -3.54
CA PHE A 195 4.86 -10.23 -4.19
C PHE A 195 6.28 -9.81 -3.78
N LEU A 196 6.51 -8.50 -3.62
CA LEU A 196 7.79 -7.97 -3.17
C LEU A 196 8.18 -8.50 -1.79
N GLU A 197 7.25 -8.42 -0.83
CA GLU A 197 7.53 -8.82 0.55
C GLU A 197 7.63 -10.35 0.71
N VAL A 198 6.84 -11.11 -0.06
CA VAL A 198 7.00 -12.58 -0.16
C VAL A 198 8.39 -12.93 -0.72
N GLY A 199 8.85 -12.24 -1.76
CA GLY A 199 10.18 -12.46 -2.35
C GLY A 199 11.31 -12.20 -1.36
N LYS A 200 11.24 -11.10 -0.60
CA LYS A 200 12.21 -10.78 0.46
C LYS A 200 12.24 -11.85 1.56
N MET A 201 11.08 -12.25 2.08
CA MET A 201 10.98 -13.32 3.09
C MET A 201 11.57 -14.64 2.59
N ALA A 202 11.27 -15.02 1.34
CA ALA A 202 11.81 -16.21 0.72
C ALA A 202 13.34 -16.15 0.57
N LYS A 203 13.88 -14.98 0.18
CA LYS A 203 15.33 -14.77 0.07
C LYS A 203 16.03 -14.87 1.41
N TYR A 204 15.46 -14.29 2.47
CA TYR A 204 16.01 -14.43 3.83
C TYR A 204 15.95 -15.86 4.36
N SER A 205 14.99 -16.66 3.88
CA SER A 205 14.82 -18.06 4.27
C SER A 205 15.57 -19.06 3.37
N HIS A 206 16.48 -18.59 2.51
CA HIS A 206 17.23 -19.41 1.57
C HIS A 206 16.37 -20.24 0.58
N CYS A 207 15.14 -19.81 0.32
CA CYS A 207 14.24 -20.46 -0.64
C CYS A 207 14.31 -19.76 -2.00
N ASP A 208 15.38 -20.04 -2.77
CA ASP A 208 15.67 -19.32 -4.01
C ASP A 208 14.59 -19.50 -5.08
N LEU A 209 13.96 -20.67 -5.18
CA LEU A 209 12.87 -20.90 -6.15
C LEU A 209 11.68 -19.97 -5.86
N LEU A 210 11.23 -19.89 -4.62
CA LEU A 210 10.12 -19.03 -4.23
C LEU A 210 10.49 -17.55 -4.38
N ALA A 211 11.72 -17.18 -4.01
CA ALA A 211 12.21 -15.81 -4.19
C ALA A 211 12.23 -15.41 -5.68
N ASN A 212 12.67 -16.30 -6.57
CA ASN A 212 12.68 -16.08 -8.02
C ASN A 212 11.27 -15.91 -8.59
N VAL A 213 10.35 -16.82 -8.24
CA VAL A 213 8.95 -16.77 -8.71
C VAL A 213 8.27 -15.51 -8.20
N ALA A 214 8.40 -15.19 -6.91
CA ALA A 214 7.82 -13.99 -6.33
C ALA A 214 8.40 -12.70 -6.94
N PHE A 215 9.71 -12.65 -7.19
CA PHE A 215 10.33 -11.50 -7.86
C PHE A 215 9.83 -11.33 -9.29
N LEU A 216 9.67 -12.42 -10.06
CA LEU A 216 9.11 -12.34 -11.41
C LEU A 216 7.66 -11.84 -11.40
N LEU A 217 6.83 -12.36 -10.50
CA LEU A 217 5.45 -11.89 -10.32
C LEU A 217 5.40 -10.41 -9.89
N PHE A 218 6.32 -9.98 -9.05
CA PHE A 218 6.48 -8.58 -8.67
C PHE A 218 6.83 -7.70 -9.88
N VAL A 219 7.79 -8.10 -10.71
CA VAL A 219 8.16 -7.36 -11.94
C VAL A 219 6.96 -7.24 -12.89
N VAL A 220 6.28 -8.36 -13.17
CA VAL A 220 5.14 -8.39 -14.09
C VAL A 220 3.99 -7.54 -13.55
N SER A 221 3.63 -7.70 -12.27
CA SER A 221 2.58 -6.89 -11.64
C SER A 221 2.92 -5.41 -11.60
N TRP A 222 4.18 -5.03 -11.36
CA TRP A 222 4.62 -3.63 -11.39
C TRP A 222 4.36 -2.98 -12.75
N VAL A 223 4.74 -3.65 -13.84
CA VAL A 223 4.54 -3.13 -15.20
C VAL A 223 3.06 -3.02 -15.52
N LEU A 224 2.28 -4.08 -15.26
CA LEU A 224 0.86 -4.12 -15.58
C LEU A 224 0.04 -3.13 -14.75
N LEU A 225 0.27 -3.05 -13.44
CA LEU A 225 -0.56 -2.26 -12.53
C LEU A 225 -0.11 -0.80 -12.45
N ARG A 226 1.19 -0.55 -12.22
CA ARG A 226 1.71 0.80 -11.94
C ARG A 226 2.18 1.55 -13.19
N LEU A 227 2.70 0.86 -14.21
CA LEU A 227 3.19 1.50 -15.44
C LEU A 227 2.20 1.44 -16.62
N THR A 228 1.20 0.57 -16.55
CA THR A 228 0.19 0.41 -17.61
C THR A 228 -1.19 0.84 -17.12
N TYR A 229 -1.78 0.11 -16.17
CA TYR A 229 -3.14 0.39 -15.72
C TYR A 229 -3.28 1.79 -15.09
N PHE A 230 -2.38 2.15 -14.18
CA PHE A 230 -2.40 3.46 -13.51
C PHE A 230 -2.35 4.66 -14.50
N PRO A 231 -1.38 4.80 -15.41
CA PRO A 231 -1.38 5.96 -16.31
C PRO A 231 -2.48 5.91 -17.39
N PHE A 232 -2.75 4.76 -18.00
CA PHE A 232 -3.64 4.71 -19.16
C PHE A 232 -5.13 4.67 -18.79
N TRP A 233 -5.50 4.19 -17.60
CA TRP A 233 -6.88 4.18 -17.12
C TRP A 233 -7.12 5.22 -16.01
N ILE A 234 -6.32 5.21 -14.95
CA ILE A 234 -6.55 6.11 -13.81
C ILE A 234 -6.21 7.55 -14.17
N LEU A 235 -4.96 7.86 -14.56
CA LEU A 235 -4.57 9.23 -14.88
C LEU A 235 -5.36 9.79 -16.08
N ARG A 236 -5.63 8.95 -17.08
CA ARG A 236 -6.53 9.34 -18.20
C ARG A 236 -7.91 9.74 -17.68
N SER A 237 -8.50 8.96 -16.78
CA SER A 237 -9.84 9.26 -16.25
C SER A 237 -9.84 10.52 -15.38
N THR A 238 -8.86 10.67 -14.48
CA THR A 238 -8.73 11.84 -13.60
C THR A 238 -8.31 13.11 -14.32
N SER A 239 -7.67 13.01 -15.48
CA SER A 239 -7.25 14.18 -16.28
C SER A 239 -8.28 14.56 -17.33
N TYR A 240 -8.94 13.59 -17.96
CA TYR A 240 -9.82 13.83 -19.11
C TYR A 240 -11.30 13.58 -18.80
N GLU A 241 -11.66 12.41 -18.29
CA GLU A 241 -13.07 12.03 -18.09
C GLU A 241 -13.77 12.87 -17.02
N VAL A 242 -13.05 13.28 -15.98
CA VAL A 242 -13.58 14.21 -14.97
C VAL A 242 -13.96 15.57 -15.57
N LEU A 243 -13.19 16.08 -16.54
CA LEU A 243 -13.46 17.39 -17.16
C LEU A 243 -14.68 17.37 -18.08
N LEU A 244 -15.05 16.19 -18.60
CA LEU A 244 -16.26 15.98 -19.39
C LEU A 244 -17.52 15.90 -18.53
N THR A 245 -17.37 15.57 -17.25
CA THR A 245 -18.49 15.34 -16.32
C THR A 245 -18.71 16.50 -15.37
N LEU A 246 -17.67 17.30 -15.09
CA LEU A 246 -17.75 18.45 -14.19
C LEU A 246 -18.64 19.56 -14.75
N ASP A 247 -19.69 19.92 -14.01
CA ASP A 247 -20.44 21.15 -14.25
C ASP A 247 -19.62 22.37 -13.80
N LYS A 248 -18.88 22.94 -14.76
CA LYS A 248 -18.02 24.12 -14.55
C LYS A 248 -18.79 25.38 -14.16
N LYS A 249 -20.10 25.44 -14.40
CA LYS A 249 -20.93 26.60 -14.00
C LYS A 249 -21.31 26.50 -12.53
N LYS A 250 -21.65 25.29 -12.07
CA LYS A 250 -22.01 25.02 -10.67
C LYS A 250 -20.78 25.07 -9.74
N HIS A 251 -19.64 24.54 -10.20
CA HIS A 251 -18.41 24.38 -9.40
C HIS A 251 -17.24 25.14 -10.02
N ASN A 252 -17.39 26.46 -10.20
CA ASN A 252 -16.40 27.29 -10.91
C ASN A 252 -15.10 27.54 -10.13
N PHE A 253 -15.11 27.44 -8.80
CA PHE A 253 -13.96 27.72 -7.94
C PHE A 253 -13.34 26.44 -7.33
N ASP A 254 -14.15 25.65 -6.62
CA ASP A 254 -13.67 24.45 -5.89
C ASP A 254 -13.27 23.30 -6.83
N GLY A 255 -14.03 23.10 -7.91
CA GLY A 255 -13.81 22.01 -8.88
C GLY A 255 -12.40 22.04 -9.48
N PRO A 256 -11.94 23.16 -10.08
CA PRO A 256 -10.59 23.29 -10.60
C PRO A 256 -9.50 23.04 -9.55
N ILE A 257 -9.65 23.57 -8.33
CA ILE A 257 -8.65 23.39 -7.27
C ILE A 257 -8.51 21.90 -6.92
N TYR A 258 -9.63 21.21 -6.67
CA TYR A 258 -9.62 19.79 -6.36
C TYR A 258 -9.01 18.97 -7.50
N TYR A 259 -9.34 19.31 -8.75
CA TYR A 259 -8.79 18.69 -9.95
C TYR A 259 -7.27 18.83 -10.05
N TYR A 260 -6.73 20.05 -9.95
CA TYR A 260 -5.30 20.30 -10.14
C TYR A 260 -4.47 19.69 -9.01
N VAL A 261 -4.88 19.89 -7.75
CA VAL A 261 -4.16 19.36 -6.59
C VAL A 261 -4.09 17.83 -6.64
N PHE A 262 -5.22 17.17 -6.89
CA PHE A 262 -5.26 15.71 -6.92
C PHE A 262 -4.47 15.13 -8.10
N ASN A 263 -4.62 15.67 -9.31
CA ASN A 263 -3.87 15.18 -10.46
C ASN A 263 -2.36 15.43 -10.31
N SER A 264 -1.93 16.59 -9.80
CA SER A 264 -0.51 16.84 -9.56
C SER A 264 0.11 15.78 -8.66
N LEU A 265 -0.57 15.39 -7.57
CA LEU A 265 -0.10 14.34 -6.68
C LEU A 265 -0.06 12.95 -7.36
N LEU A 266 -1.06 12.61 -8.17
CA LEU A 266 -1.06 11.34 -8.92
C LEU A 266 0.06 11.29 -9.97
N PHE A 267 0.36 12.41 -10.64
CA PHE A 267 1.49 12.51 -11.57
C PHE A 267 2.84 12.41 -10.82
N SER A 268 2.98 13.05 -9.65
CA SER A 268 4.16 12.86 -8.79
C SER A 268 4.33 11.39 -8.40
N LEU A 269 3.23 10.68 -8.10
CA LEU A 269 3.27 9.26 -7.80
C LEU A 269 3.73 8.42 -9.00
N LEU A 270 3.30 8.75 -10.23
CA LEU A 270 3.81 8.11 -11.45
C LEU A 270 5.32 8.29 -11.61
N VAL A 271 5.86 9.49 -11.34
CA VAL A 271 7.30 9.75 -11.40
C VAL A 271 8.06 8.84 -10.43
N LEU A 272 7.54 8.65 -9.22
CA LEU A 272 8.13 7.71 -8.25
C LEU A 272 8.08 6.25 -8.77
N HIS A 273 6.98 5.84 -9.43
CA HIS A 273 6.91 4.50 -10.02
C HIS A 273 7.95 4.27 -11.11
N ILE A 274 8.19 5.29 -11.95
CA ILE A 274 9.22 5.23 -12.99
C ILE A 274 10.62 5.14 -12.33
N TYR A 275 10.87 5.91 -11.28
CA TYR A 275 12.12 5.84 -10.52
C TYR A 275 12.37 4.43 -9.98
N TRP A 276 11.41 3.83 -9.27
CA TRP A 276 11.57 2.48 -8.76
C TRP A 276 11.62 1.42 -9.85
N TRP A 277 10.90 1.61 -10.96
CA TRP A 277 11.01 0.73 -12.13
C TRP A 277 12.45 0.65 -12.65
N VAL A 278 13.16 1.78 -12.72
CA VAL A 278 14.58 1.78 -13.10
C VAL A 278 15.42 0.92 -12.16
N LEU A 279 15.18 0.98 -10.84
CA LEU A 279 15.88 0.14 -9.87
C LEU A 279 15.53 -1.35 -10.03
N ILE A 280 14.25 -1.67 -10.19
CA ILE A 280 13.75 -3.04 -10.37
C ILE A 280 14.31 -3.63 -11.66
N TYR A 281 14.32 -2.87 -12.74
CA TYR A 281 14.88 -3.28 -14.02
C TYR A 281 16.39 -3.55 -13.92
N ARG A 282 17.15 -2.70 -13.22
CA ARG A 282 18.58 -2.95 -12.95
C ARG A 282 18.79 -4.26 -12.19
N MET A 283 17.97 -4.52 -11.16
CA MET A 283 18.01 -5.79 -10.42
C MET A 283 17.69 -6.99 -11.32
N LEU A 284 16.66 -6.89 -12.16
CA LEU A 284 16.27 -7.95 -13.10
C LEU A 284 17.40 -8.27 -14.10
N VAL A 285 18.01 -7.24 -14.69
CA VAL A 285 19.15 -7.41 -15.61
C VAL A 285 20.33 -8.06 -14.90
N ARG A 286 20.63 -7.68 -13.66
CA ARG A 286 21.70 -8.29 -12.85
C ARG A 286 21.41 -9.77 -12.63
N GLN A 287 20.21 -10.13 -12.20
CA GLN A 287 19.80 -11.51 -11.95
C GLN A 287 19.87 -12.40 -13.20
N ILE A 288 19.50 -11.88 -14.38
CA ILE A 288 19.62 -12.62 -15.65
C ILE A 288 21.09 -12.87 -16.01
N LYS A 289 21.98 -11.90 -15.76
CA LYS A 289 23.41 -12.01 -16.06
C LYS A 289 24.16 -12.94 -15.11
N THR A 290 23.86 -12.90 -13.82
CA THR A 290 24.60 -13.66 -12.80
C THR A 290 24.00 -15.03 -12.49
N ARG A 291 22.80 -15.35 -13.03
CA ARG A 291 21.99 -16.54 -12.68
C ARG A 291 21.77 -16.72 -11.17
N ASN A 292 22.00 -15.67 -10.39
CA ASN A 292 21.89 -15.66 -8.95
C ASN A 292 21.13 -14.40 -8.52
N VAL A 293 20.24 -14.54 -7.55
CA VAL A 293 19.54 -13.41 -6.93
C VAL A 293 20.53 -12.74 -5.99
N GLY A 294 21.46 -11.98 -6.56
CA GLY A 294 22.53 -11.29 -5.86
C GLY A 294 22.12 -9.85 -5.57
N ASP A 295 21.82 -9.62 -4.29
CA ASP A 295 21.62 -8.38 -3.56
C ASP A 295 20.53 -7.41 -4.04
N ASP A 296 19.89 -6.73 -3.11
CA ASP A 296 19.08 -5.56 -3.41
C ASP A 296 20.08 -4.45 -3.78
N VAL A 297 19.92 -3.77 -4.91
CA VAL A 297 20.83 -2.67 -5.31
C VAL A 297 20.80 -1.55 -4.25
N ARG A 298 19.74 -1.51 -3.42
CA ARG A 298 19.59 -0.60 -2.28
C ARG A 298 20.41 -1.01 -1.05
N SER A 299 20.85 -2.27 -0.97
CA SER A 299 21.70 -2.78 0.11
C SER A 299 23.20 -2.74 -0.18
N ASP A 300 23.63 -2.53 -1.44
CA ASP A 300 25.06 -2.46 -1.78
C ASP A 300 25.76 -1.23 -1.14
N SER A 301 25.01 -0.19 -0.75
CA SER A 301 25.56 0.96 -0.02
C SER A 301 25.59 0.77 1.50
N GLU A 302 25.17 -0.38 2.05
CA GLU A 302 25.27 -0.68 3.49
C GLU A 302 26.67 -1.21 3.87
N GLY A 303 27.59 -1.38 2.90
CA GLY A 303 28.92 -1.96 3.12
C GLY A 303 30.11 -1.00 3.01
N GLU A 304 29.90 0.27 2.65
CA GLU A 304 31.01 1.24 2.49
C GLU A 304 31.27 2.09 3.76
N ASP A 305 30.41 2.02 4.79
CA ASP A 305 30.54 2.84 6.01
C ASP A 305 31.14 2.08 7.23
N GLU A 306 31.67 0.86 7.08
CA GLU A 306 32.32 0.10 8.17
C GLU A 306 33.86 0.00 8.04
N HIS A 307 34.49 0.81 7.18
CA HIS A 307 35.94 0.83 6.99
C HIS A 307 36.58 2.23 7.02
N GLU A 308 36.10 3.14 7.87
CA GLU A 308 36.89 4.29 8.34
C GLU A 308 36.54 4.57 9.81
N ASP A 309 37.20 3.83 10.72
CA ASP A 309 37.85 4.31 11.96
C ASP A 309 38.41 3.15 12.80
#